data_AF-A0A258U792-F1
#
_entry.id   AF-A0A258U792-F1
#
_cell.length_a   1.000
_cell.length_b   1.000
_cell.length_c   1.000
_cell.angle_alpha   90.00
_cell.angle_beta   90.00
_cell.angle_gamma   90.00
#
_symmetry.space_group_name_H-M   'P 1'
#
loop_
_entity.id
_entity.type
_entity.pdbx_description
1 polymer ?
#
loop_
_entity_poly.entity_id
_entity_poly.type
_entity_poly.pdbx_seq_one_letter_code
_entity_poly.pdbx_strand_id
1 'polypeptide(L)'
;MELTPELIQSKLFSMRTQAHKFHLDTRSYAEHQALKTLYSSIGDFADEISEKLMGYQKGKRIGVGKLDELQVYSQDAVNKMVKDGMDFSYSLYEWAGDKKYCDLENIAQSLSGLFAETAYQLTLS
;
A
#
# COMPACT_ATOMS: atom_id res chain seq x y z
N MET A 1 1.47 -12.24 11.70
CA MET A 1 0.82 -11.23 12.55
C MET A 1 -0.58 -11.06 11.96
N GLU A 2 -1.64 -11.14 12.76
CA GLU A 2 -3.02 -11.09 12.23
C GLU A 2 -3.34 -9.66 11.76
N LEU A 3 -3.89 -9.51 10.55
CA LEU A 3 -4.33 -8.22 10.05
C LEU A 3 -5.59 -7.74 10.81
N THR A 4 -5.58 -6.48 11.20
CA THR A 4 -6.75 -5.76 11.74
C THR A 4 -7.02 -4.53 10.88
N PRO A 5 -8.24 -3.98 10.90
CA PRO A 5 -8.57 -2.74 10.19
C PRO A 5 -7.61 -1.59 10.49
N GLU A 6 -7.23 -1.42 11.76
CA GLU A 6 -6.28 -0.39 12.20
C GLU A 6 -4.88 -0.63 11.61
N LEU A 7 -4.43 -1.89 11.57
CA LEU A 7 -3.14 -2.25 10.99
C LEU A 7 -3.15 -2.09 9.47
N ILE A 8 -4.22 -2.50 8.79
CA ILE A 8 -4.41 -2.35 7.33
C ILE A 8 -4.32 -0.87 6.96
N GLN A 9 -5.11 -0.01 7.61
CA GLN A 9 -5.09 1.43 7.35
C GLN A 9 -3.71 2.04 7.61
N SER A 10 -3.08 1.69 8.74
CA SER A 10 -1.76 2.23 9.10
C SER A 10 -0.67 1.80 8.13
N LYS A 11 -0.72 0.56 7.62
CA LYS A 11 0.22 0.08 6.60
C LYS A 11 0.04 0.80 5.27
N LEU A 12 -1.18 1.02 4.82
CA LEU A 12 -1.45 1.79 3.60
C LEU A 12 -0.91 3.23 3.72
N PHE A 13 -1.16 3.91 4.84
CA PHE A 13 -0.61 5.24 5.09
C PHE A 13 0.91 5.25 5.20
N SER A 14 1.51 4.24 5.83
CA SER A 14 2.97 4.10 5.94
C SER A 14 3.61 3.91 4.56
N MET A 15 3.07 3.00 3.74
CA MET A 15 3.56 2.76 2.37
C MET A 15 3.42 4.00 1.49
N ARG A 16 2.26 4.69 1.53
CA ARG A 16 2.08 5.96 0.82
C ARG A 16 3.12 6.98 1.22
N THR A 17 3.33 7.16 2.52
CA THR A 17 4.27 8.17 3.04
C THR A 17 5.70 7.82 2.66
N GLN A 18 6.08 6.55 2.75
CA GLN A 18 7.39 6.07 2.34
C GLN A 18 7.63 6.24 0.83
N ALA A 19 6.65 5.88 -0.01
CA ALA A 19 6.74 6.05 -1.46
C ALA A 19 6.86 7.53 -1.84
N HIS A 20 6.12 8.41 -1.16
CA HIS A 20 6.24 9.85 -1.38
C HIS A 20 7.60 10.40 -0.93
N LYS A 21 8.16 9.90 0.18
CA LYS A 21 9.52 10.25 0.60
C LYS A 21 10.56 9.83 -0.44
N PHE A 22 10.51 8.59 -0.92
CA PHE A 22 11.42 8.10 -1.96
C PHE A 22 11.26 8.84 -3.28
N HIS A 23 10.03 9.21 -3.66
CA HIS A 23 9.74 10.05 -4.83
C HIS A 23 10.52 11.38 -4.79
N LEU A 24 10.63 12.01 -3.62
CA LEU A 24 11.36 13.26 -3.45
C LEU A 24 12.88 13.07 -3.32
N ASP A 25 13.32 11.91 -2.83
CA ASP A 25 14.75 11.64 -2.60
C ASP A 25 15.48 11.12 -3.84
N THR A 26 14.78 10.43 -4.74
CA THR A 26 15.40 9.88 -5.95
C THR A 26 15.91 10.99 -6.87
N ARG A 27 17.01 10.67 -7.58
CA ARG A 27 17.57 11.51 -8.65
C ARG A 27 17.27 10.98 -10.05
N SER A 28 16.66 9.79 -10.18
CA SER A 28 16.22 9.25 -11.47
C SER A 28 14.83 9.82 -11.81
N TYR A 29 14.71 10.44 -12.99
CA TYR A 29 13.42 10.97 -13.44
C TYR A 29 12.38 9.88 -13.65
N ALA A 30 12.79 8.71 -14.17
CA ALA A 30 11.90 7.58 -14.39
C ALA A 30 11.37 7.04 -13.05
N GLU A 31 12.26 6.83 -12.07
CA GLU A 31 11.87 6.43 -10.72
C GLU A 31 10.96 7.48 -10.06
N HIS A 32 11.27 8.77 -10.22
CA HIS A 32 10.45 9.86 -9.70
C HIS A 32 9.01 9.78 -10.22
N GLN A 33 8.80 9.54 -11.51
CA GLN A 33 7.44 9.39 -12.07
C GLN A 33 6.75 8.09 -11.63
N ALA A 34 7.47 6.96 -11.55
CA ALA A 34 6.92 5.70 -11.08
C ALA A 34 6.43 5.81 -9.62
N LEU A 35 7.28 6.33 -8.74
CA LEU A 35 6.93 6.52 -7.32
C LEU A 35 5.82 7.57 -7.12
N LYS A 36 5.72 8.56 -8.01
CA LYS A 36 4.60 9.53 -8.00
C LYS A 36 3.26 8.83 -8.19
N THR A 37 3.19 8.00 -9.22
CA THR A 37 1.99 7.23 -9.56
C THR A 37 1.66 6.26 -8.42
N LEU A 38 2.67 5.59 -7.87
CA LEU A 38 2.52 4.66 -6.76
C LEU A 38 1.91 5.35 -5.52
N TYR A 39 2.51 6.42 -4.99
CA TYR A 39 2.02 7.02 -3.75
C TYR A 39 0.63 7.65 -3.89
N SER A 40 0.32 8.20 -5.08
CA SER A 40 -1.00 8.76 -5.36
C SER A 40 -2.05 7.65 -5.32
N SER A 41 -1.81 6.55 -6.05
CA SER A 41 -2.74 5.44 -6.16
C SER A 41 -2.92 4.69 -4.84
N ILE A 42 -1.86 4.53 -4.03
CA ILE A 42 -1.99 3.99 -2.66
C ILE A 42 -2.92 4.87 -1.81
N GLY A 43 -2.92 6.19 -2.02
CA GLY A 43 -3.86 7.09 -1.36
C GLY A 43 -5.32 6.76 -1.67
N ASP A 44 -5.64 6.59 -2.94
CA ASP A 44 -6.99 6.23 -3.39
C ASP A 44 -7.41 4.85 -2.84
N PHE A 45 -6.49 3.87 -2.86
CA PHE A 45 -6.72 2.56 -2.24
C PHE A 45 -6.91 2.65 -0.72
N ALA A 46 -6.18 3.53 -0.03
CA ALA A 46 -6.29 3.71 1.42
C ALA A 46 -7.68 4.22 1.81
N ASP A 47 -8.22 5.17 1.05
CA ASP A 47 -9.57 5.68 1.25
C ASP A 47 -10.60 4.59 0.95
N GLU A 48 -10.52 3.95 -0.23
CA GLU A 48 -11.47 2.91 -0.63
C GLU A 48 -11.52 1.75 0.38
N ILE A 49 -10.37 1.18 0.72
CA ILE A 49 -10.28 0.06 1.68
C ILE A 49 -10.82 0.48 3.05
N SER A 50 -10.44 1.67 3.54
CA SER A 50 -10.90 2.16 4.84
C SER A 50 -12.41 2.33 4.88
N GLU A 51 -13.00 2.91 3.84
CA GLU A 51 -14.44 3.15 3.76
C GLU A 51 -15.24 1.84 3.68
N LYS A 52 -14.78 0.85 2.90
CA LYS A 52 -15.40 -0.47 2.86
C LYS A 52 -15.34 -1.16 4.22
N LEU A 53 -14.19 -1.13 4.90
CA LEU A 53 -14.03 -1.66 6.25
C LEU A 53 -15.00 -0.98 7.23
N MET A 54 -15.12 0.34 7.19
CA MET A 54 -16.10 1.07 8.00
C MET A 54 -17.54 0.66 7.65
N GLY A 55 -17.84 0.43 6.37
CA GLY A 55 -19.13 -0.08 5.90
C GLY A 55 -19.48 -1.44 6.51
N TYR A 56 -18.55 -2.41 6.42
CA TYR A 56 -18.69 -3.73 7.05
C TYR A 56 -18.82 -3.66 8.57
N GLN A 57 -18.27 -2.62 9.20
CA GLN A 57 -18.37 -2.37 10.63
C GLN A 57 -19.52 -1.43 11.03
N LYS A 58 -20.53 -1.26 10.16
CA LYS A 58 -21.73 -0.44 10.44
C LYS A 58 -21.38 1.02 10.81
N GLY A 59 -20.37 1.58 10.16
CA GLY A 59 -19.93 2.96 10.32
C GLY A 59 -18.95 3.22 11.46
N LYS A 60 -18.49 2.19 12.18
CA LYS A 60 -17.44 2.36 13.20
C LYS A 60 -16.18 2.96 12.55
N ARG A 61 -15.61 3.99 13.16
CA ARG A 61 -14.34 4.59 12.71
C ARG A 61 -13.18 3.67 13.05
N ILE A 62 -12.28 3.49 12.09
CA ILE A 62 -11.03 2.77 12.29
C ILE A 62 -10.21 3.56 13.33
N GLY A 63 -9.77 2.85 14.38
CA GLY A 63 -9.03 3.45 15.48
C GLY A 63 -7.61 3.88 15.10
N VAL A 64 -6.85 4.33 16.09
CA VAL A 64 -5.46 4.74 15.89
C VAL A 64 -4.58 3.51 15.74
N GLY A 65 -3.84 3.43 14.64
CA GLY A 65 -2.72 2.50 14.51
C GLY A 65 -1.37 3.24 14.44
N LYS A 66 -0.29 2.46 14.53
CA LYS A 66 1.08 2.98 14.53
C LYS A 66 1.60 3.03 13.10
N LEU A 67 2.12 4.19 12.69
CA LEU A 67 2.85 4.34 11.43
C LEU A 67 4.25 3.73 11.55
N ASP A 68 4.74 3.15 10.45
CA ASP A 68 6.11 2.66 10.37
C ASP A 68 7.10 3.82 10.36
N GLU A 69 8.33 3.56 10.83
CA GLU A 69 9.43 4.52 10.74
C GLU A 69 9.88 4.68 9.28
N LEU A 70 10.17 5.92 8.88
CA LEU A 70 10.64 6.20 7.52
C LEU A 70 12.05 5.66 7.31
N GLN A 71 12.22 4.95 6.21
CA GLN A 71 13.50 4.46 5.72
C GLN A 71 14.21 5.53 4.90
N VAL A 72 15.55 5.53 5.00
CA VAL A 72 16.43 6.34 4.16
C VAL A 72 16.41 5.78 2.74
N TYR A 73 16.42 6.67 1.75
CA TYR A 73 16.45 6.28 0.34
C TYR A 73 17.70 5.45 0.01
N SER A 74 17.45 4.31 -0.62
CA SER A 74 18.40 3.52 -1.40
C SER A 74 17.61 2.68 -2.40
N GLN A 75 18.24 2.24 -3.49
CA GLN A 75 17.56 1.39 -4.47
C GLN A 75 17.03 0.09 -3.84
N ASP A 76 17.80 -0.50 -2.92
CA ASP A 76 17.39 -1.69 -2.18
C ASP A 76 16.16 -1.42 -1.30
N ALA A 77 16.10 -0.27 -0.64
CA ALA A 77 14.95 0.11 0.19
C ALA A 77 13.69 0.33 -0.66
N VAL A 78 13.83 0.93 -1.85
CA VAL A 78 12.72 1.12 -2.80
C VAL A 78 12.21 -0.22 -3.30
N ASN A 79 13.11 -1.07 -3.81
CA ASN A 79 12.75 -2.41 -4.32
C ASN A 79 12.13 -3.27 -3.22
N LYS A 80 12.67 -3.20 -1.99
CA LYS A 80 12.11 -3.91 -0.84
C LYS A 80 10.71 -3.40 -0.51
N MET A 81 10.49 -2.08 -0.48
CA MET A 81 9.17 -1.51 -0.19
C MET A 81 8.12 -1.96 -1.21
N VAL A 82 8.46 -1.96 -2.50
CA VAL A 82 7.55 -2.45 -3.55
C VAL A 82 7.24 -3.94 -3.38
N LYS A 83 8.25 -4.76 -3.04
CA LYS A 83 8.03 -6.17 -2.75
C LYS A 83 7.15 -6.38 -1.51
N ASP A 84 7.45 -5.69 -0.42
CA ASP A 84 6.66 -5.74 0.82
C ASP A 84 5.21 -5.31 0.55
N GLY A 85 4.98 -4.35 -0.37
CA GLY A 85 3.67 -3.94 -0.83
C GLY A 85 2.90 -5.05 -1.54
N MET A 86 3.56 -5.84 -2.41
CA MET A 86 2.97 -7.04 -3.02
C MET A 86 2.60 -8.09 -1.96
N ASP A 87 3.52 -8.37 -1.02
CA ASP A 87 3.30 -9.34 0.05
C ASP A 87 2.14 -8.91 0.99
N PHE A 88 2.07 -7.62 1.31
CA PHE A 88 0.97 -7.04 2.08
C PHE A 88 -0.37 -7.14 1.34
N SER A 89 -0.38 -6.85 0.04
CA SER A 89 -1.59 -6.93 -0.79
C SER A 89 -2.13 -8.34 -0.84
N TYR A 90 -1.25 -9.34 -0.97
CA TYR A 90 -1.64 -10.76 -0.89
C TYR A 90 -2.18 -11.13 0.50
N SER A 91 -1.53 -10.68 1.57
CA SER A 91 -2.01 -10.91 2.94
C SER A 91 -3.39 -10.28 3.18
N LEU A 92 -3.65 -9.09 2.62
CA LEU A 92 -4.95 -8.43 2.68
C LEU A 92 -6.02 -9.21 1.91
N TYR A 93 -5.67 -9.75 0.74
CA TYR A 93 -6.55 -10.63 -0.03
C TYR A 93 -6.96 -11.87 0.77
N GLU A 94 -6.00 -12.59 1.36
CA GLU A 94 -6.31 -13.78 2.17
C GLU A 94 -7.20 -13.42 3.37
N TRP A 95 -6.87 -12.34 4.07
CA TRP A 95 -7.66 -11.85 5.19
C TRP A 95 -9.09 -11.46 4.78
N ALA A 96 -9.26 -10.79 3.62
CA ALA A 96 -10.57 -10.43 3.11
C ALA A 96 -11.40 -11.66 2.73
N GLY A 97 -10.76 -12.68 2.15
CA GLY A 97 -11.38 -13.98 1.85
C GLY A 97 -11.90 -14.69 3.10
N ASP A 98 -11.11 -14.73 4.18
CA ASP A 98 -11.53 -15.28 5.47
C ASP A 98 -12.76 -14.56 6.06
N LYS A 99 -12.87 -13.24 5.83
CA LYS A 99 -14.03 -12.44 6.25
C LYS A 99 -15.19 -12.48 5.24
N LYS A 100 -14.99 -13.07 4.06
CA LYS A 100 -15.94 -13.07 2.92
C LYS A 100 -16.25 -11.67 2.39
N TYR A 101 -15.25 -10.79 2.39
CA TYR A 101 -15.34 -9.44 1.85
C TYR A 101 -14.86 -9.42 0.40
N CYS A 102 -15.71 -9.87 -0.52
CA CYS A 102 -15.32 -10.10 -1.92
C CYS A 102 -14.88 -8.84 -2.68
N ASP A 103 -15.41 -7.67 -2.32
CA ASP A 103 -14.97 -6.40 -2.88
C ASP A 103 -13.55 -6.03 -2.40
N LEU A 104 -13.26 -6.24 -1.11
CA LEU A 104 -11.91 -6.05 -0.56
C LEU A 104 -10.90 -7.06 -1.13
N GLU A 105 -11.29 -8.29 -1.42
CA GLU A 105 -10.44 -9.25 -2.13
C GLU A 105 -10.01 -8.70 -3.50
N ASN A 106 -10.96 -8.15 -4.27
CA ASN A 106 -10.69 -7.56 -5.58
C ASN A 106 -9.80 -6.31 -5.49
N ILE A 107 -10.08 -5.44 -4.53
CA ILE A 107 -9.27 -4.24 -4.30
C ILE A 107 -7.83 -4.62 -3.90
N ALA A 108 -7.66 -5.64 -3.04
CA ALA A 108 -6.34 -6.13 -2.64
C ALA A 108 -5.55 -6.71 -3.82
N GLN A 109 -6.21 -7.44 -4.73
CA GLN A 109 -5.58 -7.93 -5.96
C GLN A 109 -5.16 -6.76 -6.87
N SER A 110 -6.00 -5.73 -7.00
CA SER A 110 -5.69 -4.51 -7.76
C SER A 110 -4.50 -3.74 -7.16
N LEU A 111 -4.43 -3.64 -5.83
CA LEU A 111 -3.30 -3.06 -5.11
C LEU A 111 -2.00 -3.85 -5.38
N SER A 112 -2.07 -5.19 -5.38
CA SER A 112 -0.93 -6.03 -5.76
C SER A 112 -0.46 -5.75 -7.18
N GLY A 113 -1.42 -5.57 -8.11
CA GLY A 113 -1.16 -5.17 -9.50
C GLY A 113 -0.41 -3.83 -9.62
N LEU A 114 -0.80 -2.82 -8.83
CA LEU A 114 -0.10 -1.53 -8.79
C LEU A 114 1.37 -1.69 -8.38
N PHE A 115 1.66 -2.47 -7.34
CA PHE A 115 3.04 -2.72 -6.91
C PHE A 115 3.83 -3.52 -7.96
N ALA A 116 3.20 -4.52 -8.61
CA ALA A 116 3.84 -5.28 -9.68
C ALA A 116 4.18 -4.40 -10.90
N GLU A 117 3.27 -3.50 -11.29
CA GLU A 117 3.53 -2.53 -12.36
C GLU A 117 4.67 -1.58 -11.97
N THR A 118 4.66 -1.07 -10.74
CA THR A 118 5.76 -0.22 -10.24
C THR A 118 7.09 -0.98 -10.27
N ALA A 119 7.12 -2.25 -9.84
CA ALA A 119 8.31 -3.08 -9.89
C ALA A 119 8.88 -3.17 -11.31
N TYR A 120 8.02 -3.31 -12.32
CA TYR A 120 8.43 -3.26 -13.73
C TYR A 120 8.99 -1.88 -14.12
N GLN A 121 8.28 -0.80 -13.78
CA GLN A 121 8.71 0.58 -14.10
C GLN A 121 10.09 0.92 -13.49
N LEU A 122 10.41 0.39 -12.31
CA LEU A 122 11.73 0.55 -11.67
C LEU A 122 12.86 -0.19 -12.39
N THR A 123 12.55 -1.12 -13.30
CA THR A 123 13.59 -1.73 -14.17
C THR A 123 13.94 -0.84 -15.38
N LEU A 124 13.15 0.21 -15.61
CA LEU A 124 13.33 1.18 -16.70
C LEU A 124 14.09 2.44 -16.22
N SER A 125 14.48 2.52 -14.95
CA SER A 125 14.98 3.72 -14.30
C SER A 125 16.49 3.87 -14.22
#